data_AF-F5XMX9-F1
#
_entry.id   AF-F5XMX9-F1
#
_cell.length_a   1.000
_cell.length_b   1.000
_cell.length_c   1.000
_cell.angle_alpha   90.00
_cell.angle_beta   90.00
_cell.angle_gamma   90.00
#
_symmetry.space_group_name_H-M   'P 1'
#
loop_
_entity.id
_entity.type
_entity.pdbx_description
1 polymer ?
#
loop_
_entity_poly.entity_id
_entity_poly.type
_entity_poly.pdbx_seq_one_letter_code
_entity_poly.pdbx_strand_id
1 'polypeptide(L)'
;MTAHQIPLSTHLAPLHRPAHQRHRQVPAGPTPWSVVSRRHVGLLRYARARGVVALAVRYAIWGHRILIRLPAYSDASQFLDGADVALDVDASTADWGRVVRVAGVAIVVSDPSGELADPAVDSDPAEAPTTTVVIVPESVNWLPQVDDIRYPPLPSDAARMPATFAS
;
A
#
# COMPACT_ATOMS: atom_id res chain seq x y z
N MET A 1 -41.88 66.04 47.24
CA MET A 1 -42.05 64.60 47.49
C MET A 1 -42.31 63.95 46.15
N THR A 2 -41.28 63.37 45.56
CA THR A 2 -41.20 63.08 44.12
C THR A 2 -41.16 61.56 43.95
N ALA A 3 -42.20 60.97 43.37
CA ALA A 3 -42.29 59.54 43.11
C ALA A 3 -41.83 59.25 41.67
N HIS A 4 -40.62 58.72 41.52
CA HIS A 4 -40.14 58.13 40.27
C HIS A 4 -40.53 56.66 40.24
N GLN A 5 -41.45 56.29 39.34
CA GLN A 5 -41.72 54.91 38.97
C GLN A 5 -40.65 54.42 37.98
N ILE A 6 -40.01 53.31 38.33
CA ILE A 6 -39.00 52.60 37.54
C ILE A 6 -39.73 51.56 36.67
N PRO A 7 -39.52 51.50 35.35
CA PRO A 7 -40.03 50.40 34.55
C PRO A 7 -39.16 49.13 34.74
N LEU A 8 -39.81 48.02 35.08
CA LEU A 8 -39.24 46.68 35.02
C LEU A 8 -39.18 46.22 33.55
N SER A 9 -37.98 46.10 32.98
CA SER A 9 -37.74 45.35 31.75
C SER A 9 -36.59 44.38 31.97
N THR A 10 -36.95 43.16 32.33
CA THR A 10 -36.04 42.01 32.47
C THR A 10 -35.69 41.50 31.06
N HIS A 11 -34.71 42.11 30.40
CA HIS A 11 -34.08 41.51 29.23
C HIS A 11 -33.01 40.52 29.67
N LEU A 12 -33.39 39.23 29.80
CA LEU A 12 -32.43 38.14 29.81
C LEU A 12 -31.92 37.94 28.37
N ALA A 13 -30.75 38.49 28.06
CA ALA A 13 -30.03 38.14 26.86
C ALA A 13 -29.50 36.70 26.98
N PRO A 14 -29.70 35.82 25.99
CA PRO A 14 -28.99 34.55 25.95
C PRO A 14 -27.50 34.86 25.73
N LEU A 15 -26.65 34.42 26.66
CA LEU A 15 -25.21 34.39 26.45
C LEU A 15 -24.92 33.38 25.32
N HIS A 16 -24.97 33.85 24.07
CA HIS A 16 -24.42 33.14 22.93
C HIS A 16 -22.92 33.07 23.15
N ARG A 17 -22.46 31.98 23.77
CA ARG A 17 -21.06 31.60 23.80
C ARG A 17 -20.75 31.11 22.38
N PRO A 18 -19.97 31.83 21.54
CA PRO A 18 -19.48 31.22 20.33
C PRO A 18 -18.61 30.05 20.80
N ALA A 19 -19.09 28.84 20.55
CA ALA A 19 -18.24 27.67 20.57
C ALA A 19 -17.21 27.92 19.48
N HIS A 20 -16.07 28.51 19.83
CA HIS A 20 -14.86 28.36 19.07
C HIS A 20 -14.57 26.86 19.11
N GLN A 21 -15.17 26.14 18.17
CA GLN A 21 -14.77 24.83 17.73
C GLN A 21 -13.37 25.05 17.19
N ARG A 22 -12.39 25.06 18.10
CA ARG A 22 -10.98 24.98 17.77
C ARG A 22 -10.90 23.67 17.02
N HIS A 23 -10.88 23.79 15.70
CA HIS A 23 -10.52 22.75 14.77
C HIS A 23 -9.12 22.34 15.21
N ARG A 24 -9.06 21.39 16.15
CA ARG A 24 -7.81 20.84 16.65
C ARG A 24 -7.24 20.16 15.43
N GLN A 25 -6.29 20.82 14.77
CA GLN A 25 -5.49 20.18 13.74
C GLN A 25 -4.86 18.98 14.42
N VAL A 26 -5.45 17.81 14.19
CA VAL A 26 -4.82 16.54 14.50
C VAL A 26 -3.52 16.60 13.71
N PRO A 27 -2.34 16.44 14.35
CA PRO A 27 -1.09 16.39 13.62
C PRO A 27 -1.28 15.39 12.49
N ALA A 28 -1.04 15.81 11.24
CA ALA A 28 -1.21 14.93 10.10
C ALA A 28 -0.35 13.70 10.37
N GLY A 29 -1.02 12.56 10.62
CA GLY A 29 -0.34 11.30 10.85
C GLY A 29 0.55 10.96 9.66
N PRO A 30 1.38 9.90 9.76
CA PRO A 30 2.18 9.48 8.62
C PRO A 30 1.28 9.27 7.40
N THR A 31 1.72 9.74 6.23
CA THR A 31 1.02 9.43 4.98
C THR A 31 1.18 7.94 4.66
N PRO A 32 0.24 7.30 3.94
CA PRO A 32 0.38 5.92 3.50
C PRO A 32 1.74 5.64 2.85
N TRP A 33 2.15 6.51 1.92
CA TRP A 33 3.43 6.39 1.23
C TRP A 33 4.63 6.48 2.16
N SER A 34 4.58 7.33 3.21
CA SER A 34 5.67 7.42 4.19
C SER A 34 5.84 6.14 5.01
N VAL A 35 4.78 5.36 5.20
CA VAL A 35 4.88 4.06 5.87
C VAL A 35 5.50 3.03 4.94
N VAL A 36 5.00 2.92 3.71
CA VAL A 36 5.59 2.06 2.68
C VAL A 36 7.07 2.40 2.48
N SER A 37 7.44 3.69 2.53
CA SER A 37 8.83 4.15 2.41
C SER A 37 9.76 3.72 3.54
N ARG A 38 9.22 3.47 4.74
CA ARG A 38 10.01 3.09 5.92
C ARG A 38 9.95 1.60 6.22
N ARG A 39 9.01 0.88 5.60
CA ARG A 39 8.90 -0.57 5.69
C ARG A 39 9.58 -1.16 4.45
N HIS A 40 10.17 -2.33 4.60
CA HIS A 40 10.87 -3.02 3.50
C HIS A 40 10.40 -4.47 3.37
N VAL A 41 9.27 -4.78 4.01
CA VAL A 41 8.63 -6.09 4.02
C VAL A 41 7.13 -5.87 3.87
N GLY A 42 6.50 -6.68 3.04
CA GLY A 42 5.06 -6.66 2.83
C GLY A 42 4.57 -7.99 2.28
N LEU A 43 3.26 -8.08 2.08
CA LEU A 43 2.57 -9.23 1.52
C LEU A 43 2.10 -8.89 0.12
N LEU A 44 2.80 -9.39 -0.89
CA LEU A 44 2.44 -9.25 -2.31
C LEU A 44 1.28 -10.19 -2.63
N ARG A 45 0.24 -9.65 -3.23
CA ARG A 45 -0.95 -10.39 -3.66
C ARG A 45 -1.13 -10.23 -5.15
N TYR A 46 -1.49 -11.33 -5.81
CA TYR A 46 -1.75 -11.37 -7.24
C TYR A 46 -2.73 -12.50 -7.54
N ALA A 47 -3.43 -12.40 -8.67
CA ALA A 47 -4.32 -13.45 -9.13
C ALA A 47 -3.56 -14.49 -9.97
N ARG A 48 -3.96 -15.75 -9.84
CA ARG A 48 -3.64 -16.82 -10.79
C ARG A 48 -4.91 -17.55 -11.17
N ALA A 49 -4.83 -18.47 -12.13
CA ALA A 49 -5.98 -19.27 -12.60
C ALA A 49 -6.78 -19.97 -11.47
N ARG A 50 -6.12 -20.32 -10.37
CA ARG A 50 -6.74 -21.00 -9.21
C ARG A 50 -7.14 -20.07 -8.06
N GLY A 51 -7.14 -18.75 -8.27
CA GLY A 51 -7.51 -17.75 -7.27
C GLY A 51 -6.35 -16.85 -6.85
N VAL A 52 -6.54 -16.11 -5.76
CA VAL A 52 -5.56 -15.13 -5.27
C VAL A 52 -4.47 -15.82 -4.46
N VAL A 53 -3.22 -15.49 -4.74
CA VAL A 53 -2.03 -15.90 -3.98
C VAL A 53 -1.50 -14.71 -3.19
N ALA A 54 -0.92 -14.98 -2.03
CA ALA A 54 -0.23 -14.00 -1.21
C ALA A 54 1.17 -14.52 -0.85
N LEU A 55 2.20 -13.69 -1.05
CA LEU A 55 3.60 -14.01 -0.85
C LEU A 55 4.27 -12.93 -0.01
N ALA A 56 4.92 -13.32 1.09
CA ALA A 56 5.74 -12.38 1.86
C ALA A 56 6.98 -12.01 1.04
N VAL A 57 7.21 -10.71 0.85
CA VAL A 57 8.30 -10.19 0.02
C VAL A 57 9.07 -9.11 0.76
N ARG A 58 10.37 -9.05 0.49
CA ARG A 58 11.18 -7.86 0.75
C ARG A 58 11.10 -6.95 -0.46
N TYR A 59 11.05 -5.65 -0.21
CA TYR A 59 11.01 -4.66 -1.29
C TYR A 59 11.88 -3.45 -0.99
N ALA A 60 12.26 -2.76 -2.06
CA ALA A 60 12.91 -1.47 -2.05
C ALA A 60 12.03 -0.45 -2.79
N ILE A 61 12.33 0.83 -2.63
CA ILE A 61 11.62 1.90 -3.31
C ILE A 61 12.60 2.68 -4.17
N TRP A 62 12.16 2.97 -5.38
CA TRP A 62 12.87 3.82 -6.32
C TRP A 62 11.91 4.85 -6.90
N GLY A 63 12.03 6.10 -6.45
CA GLY A 63 11.07 7.15 -6.76
C GLY A 63 9.67 6.83 -6.24
N HIS A 64 8.72 6.60 -7.14
CA HIS A 64 7.34 6.20 -6.83
C HIS A 64 7.04 4.76 -7.25
N ARG A 65 8.08 3.93 -7.40
CA ARG A 65 7.97 2.51 -7.76
C ARG A 65 8.47 1.64 -6.63
N ILE A 66 7.95 0.42 -6.59
CA ILE A 66 8.38 -0.60 -5.63
C ILE A 66 9.10 -1.69 -6.39
N LEU A 67 10.30 -2.05 -5.92
CA LEU A 67 11.16 -3.06 -6.51
C LEU A 67 11.16 -4.30 -5.62
N ILE A 68 10.94 -5.47 -6.21
CA ILE A 68 10.93 -6.76 -5.53
C ILE A 68 11.87 -7.69 -6.29
N ARG A 69 12.81 -8.34 -5.59
CA ARG A 69 13.58 -9.45 -6.16
C ARG A 69 12.92 -10.77 -5.78
N LEU A 70 12.64 -11.60 -6.77
CA LEU A 70 12.07 -12.93 -6.60
C LEU A 70 13.01 -13.96 -7.23
N PRO A 71 13.02 -15.21 -6.73
CA PRO A 71 13.65 -16.30 -7.47
C PRO A 71 12.98 -16.46 -8.84
N ALA A 72 13.77 -16.60 -9.90
CA ALA A 72 13.28 -16.69 -11.27
C ALA A 72 12.38 -17.91 -11.49
N TYR A 73 12.54 -18.96 -10.66
CA TYR A 73 11.73 -20.17 -10.66
C TYR A 73 10.46 -20.11 -9.79
N SER A 74 10.20 -18.99 -9.11
CA SER A 74 9.00 -18.86 -8.26
C SER A 74 7.73 -18.80 -9.12
N ASP A 75 6.61 -19.35 -8.63
CA ASP A 75 5.30 -19.25 -9.30
C ASP A 75 5.00 -17.79 -9.68
N ALA A 76 5.29 -16.87 -8.76
CA ALA A 76 5.10 -15.45 -8.92
C ALA A 76 5.81 -14.85 -10.16
N SER A 77 7.03 -15.29 -10.51
CA SER A 77 7.74 -14.75 -11.67
C SER A 77 7.02 -15.00 -13.00
N GLN A 78 6.17 -16.03 -13.06
CA GLN A 78 5.43 -16.42 -14.26
C GLN A 78 4.09 -15.68 -14.42
N PHE A 79 3.51 -15.19 -13.31
CA PHE A 79 2.17 -14.60 -13.30
C PHE A 79 2.14 -13.10 -13.09
N LEU A 80 3.26 -12.48 -12.70
CA LEU A 80 3.26 -11.06 -12.32
C LEU A 80 3.38 -10.09 -13.48
N ASP A 81 3.89 -10.49 -14.65
CA ASP A 81 4.13 -9.52 -15.72
C ASP A 81 2.82 -8.96 -16.29
N GLY A 82 2.64 -7.65 -16.20
CA GLY A 82 1.42 -6.96 -16.59
C GLY A 82 0.20 -7.20 -15.69
N ALA A 83 0.37 -7.94 -14.59
CA ALA A 83 -0.74 -8.32 -13.71
C ALA A 83 -1.09 -7.23 -12.69
N ASP A 84 -2.38 -7.17 -12.34
CA ASP A 84 -2.84 -6.37 -11.20
C ASP A 84 -2.40 -7.00 -9.89
N VAL A 85 -1.77 -6.19 -9.06
CA VAL A 85 -1.17 -6.62 -7.79
C VAL A 85 -1.57 -5.68 -6.65
N ALA A 86 -1.51 -6.23 -5.44
CA ALA A 86 -1.60 -5.45 -4.22
C ALA A 86 -0.44 -5.82 -3.28
N LEU A 87 0.31 -4.83 -2.81
CA LEU A 87 1.27 -5.00 -1.73
C LEU A 87 0.67 -4.46 -0.43
N ASP A 88 0.41 -5.37 0.50
CA ASP A 88 -0.05 -5.04 1.85
C ASP A 88 1.16 -4.85 2.78
N VAL A 89 1.27 -3.67 3.38
CA VAL A 89 2.35 -3.31 4.29
C VAL A 89 1.76 -3.11 5.67
N ASP A 90 2.25 -3.88 6.64
CA ASP A 90 1.82 -3.73 8.03
C ASP A 90 2.26 -2.37 8.59
N ALA A 91 1.27 -1.64 9.06
CA ALA A 91 1.39 -0.31 9.63
C ALA A 91 0.88 -0.29 11.08
N SER A 92 0.65 -1.46 11.66
CA SER A 92 0.17 -1.63 13.01
C SER A 92 1.18 -1.10 14.02
N THR A 93 0.66 -0.57 15.12
CA THR A 93 1.43 -0.19 16.29
C THR A 93 0.78 -0.82 17.53
N ALA A 94 1.35 -0.59 18.71
CA ALA A 94 0.80 -1.15 19.96
C ALA A 94 -0.68 -0.80 20.20
N ASP A 95 -1.13 0.36 19.74
CA ASP A 95 -2.46 0.91 20.09
C ASP A 95 -3.54 0.69 19.01
N TRP A 96 -3.16 0.27 17.80
CA TRP A 96 -4.08 0.15 16.65
C TRP A 96 -3.46 -0.65 15.50
N GLY A 97 -4.30 -1.51 14.90
CA GLY A 97 -3.97 -2.34 13.75
C GLY A 97 -4.37 -1.70 12.42
N ARG A 98 -3.40 -1.48 11.52
CA ARG A 98 -3.65 -0.89 10.19
C ARG A 98 -2.73 -1.49 9.16
N VAL A 99 -3.21 -1.52 7.92
CA VAL A 99 -2.44 -1.91 6.75
C VAL A 99 -2.41 -0.76 5.76
N VAL A 100 -1.26 -0.53 5.12
CA VAL A 100 -1.20 0.28 3.91
C VAL A 100 -1.21 -0.65 2.72
N ARG A 101 -2.20 -0.50 1.82
CA ARG A 101 -2.26 -1.22 0.57
C ARG A 101 -1.77 -0.35 -0.57
N VAL A 102 -0.79 -0.85 -1.30
CA VAL A 102 -0.38 -0.32 -2.60
C VAL A 102 -1.00 -1.20 -3.67
N ALA A 103 -1.92 -0.67 -4.48
CA ALA A 103 -2.47 -1.37 -5.64
C ALA A 103 -1.91 -0.78 -6.93
N GLY A 104 -1.67 -1.62 -7.92
CA GLY A 104 -1.21 -1.20 -9.23
C GLY A 104 -0.79 -2.39 -10.09
N VAL A 105 0.06 -2.15 -11.08
CA VAL A 105 0.47 -3.16 -12.06
C VAL A 105 1.92 -3.58 -11.82
N ALA A 106 2.19 -4.88 -11.90
CA ALA A 106 3.54 -5.43 -11.86
C ALA A 106 4.14 -5.51 -13.27
N ILE A 107 5.43 -5.20 -13.38
CA ILE A 107 6.23 -5.30 -14.59
C ILE A 107 7.44 -6.15 -14.26
N VAL A 108 7.63 -7.24 -14.99
CA VAL A 108 8.79 -8.10 -14.83
C VAL A 108 9.93 -7.55 -15.68
N VAL A 109 11.04 -7.24 -15.04
CA VAL A 109 12.28 -6.82 -15.70
C VAL A 109 13.22 -8.00 -15.70
N SER A 110 13.38 -8.62 -16.86
CA SER A 110 14.45 -9.58 -17.10
C SER A 110 15.79 -8.86 -16.97
N ASP A 111 16.68 -9.42 -16.16
CA ASP A 111 18.06 -8.96 -16.10
C ASP A 111 18.74 -9.32 -17.44
N PRO A 112 19.25 -8.36 -18.24
CA PRO A 112 19.95 -8.69 -19.49
C PRO A 112 21.33 -9.33 -19.24
N SER A 113 21.73 -9.50 -17.98
CA SER A 113 23.05 -9.93 -17.53
C SER A 113 23.31 -11.45 -17.67
N GLY A 114 22.78 -12.07 -18.72
CA GLY A 114 23.06 -13.48 -19.07
C GLY A 114 24.32 -13.69 -19.91
N GLU A 115 25.07 -12.64 -20.23
CA GLU A 115 26.13 -12.67 -21.24
C GLU A 115 27.42 -11.99 -20.75
N LEU A 116 28.01 -12.49 -19.66
CA LEU A 116 29.41 -12.25 -19.24
C LEU A 116 29.81 -13.24 -18.14
N ALA A 117 29.50 -14.52 -18.30
CA ALA A 117 30.13 -15.57 -17.52
C ALA A 117 31.47 -15.93 -18.19
N ASP A 118 32.54 -15.31 -17.70
CA ASP A 118 33.92 -15.71 -18.01
C ASP A 118 34.12 -17.15 -17.50
N PRO A 119 34.48 -18.15 -18.34
CA PRO A 119 34.47 -19.57 -17.94
C PRO A 119 35.60 -19.98 -16.95
N ALA A 120 36.23 -19.03 -16.26
CA ALA A 120 37.41 -19.27 -15.43
C ALA A 120 37.31 -18.76 -13.98
N VAL A 121 36.11 -18.45 -13.47
CA VAL A 121 35.93 -18.09 -12.05
C VAL A 121 35.24 -19.23 -11.32
N ASP A 122 35.95 -19.73 -10.30
CA ASP A 122 35.51 -20.66 -9.27
C ASP A 122 34.07 -20.35 -8.82
N SER A 123 33.11 -21.15 -9.30
CA SER A 123 31.68 -20.88 -9.15
C SER A 123 31.24 -21.17 -7.72
N ASP A 124 31.06 -20.13 -6.92
CA ASP A 124 30.27 -20.20 -5.68
C ASP A 124 28.85 -20.72 -6.06
N PRO A 125 28.33 -21.82 -5.50
CA PRO A 125 27.07 -22.42 -5.94
C PRO A 125 25.80 -21.62 -5.57
N ALA A 126 25.90 -20.33 -5.22
CA ALA A 126 24.89 -19.68 -4.37
C ALA A 126 24.06 -18.53 -4.98
N GLU A 127 24.31 -18.06 -6.20
CA GLU A 127 23.40 -17.08 -6.84
C GLU A 127 22.36 -17.79 -7.71
N ALA A 128 21.32 -18.32 -7.06
CA ALA A 128 20.13 -18.77 -7.76
C ALA A 128 19.58 -17.61 -8.62
N PRO A 129 19.19 -17.86 -9.89
CA PRO A 129 18.75 -16.81 -10.79
C PRO A 129 17.57 -16.05 -10.18
N THR A 130 17.66 -14.72 -10.19
CA THR A 130 16.61 -13.83 -9.68
C THR A 130 16.02 -12.97 -10.78
N THR A 131 14.74 -12.66 -10.64
CA THR A 131 14.02 -11.73 -11.49
C THR A 131 13.63 -10.51 -10.66
N THR A 132 13.72 -9.32 -11.27
CA THR A 132 13.25 -8.09 -10.64
C THR A 132 11.85 -7.77 -11.11
N VAL A 133 10.95 -7.55 -10.16
CA VAL A 133 9.59 -7.09 -10.41
C VAL A 133 9.48 -5.64 -9.96
N VAL A 134 8.91 -4.81 -10.81
CA VAL A 134 8.61 -3.41 -10.55
C VAL A 134 7.10 -3.27 -10.41
N ILE A 135 6.61 -2.85 -9.25
CA ILE A 135 5.22 -2.42 -9.10
C ILE A 135 5.14 -0.93 -9.42
N VAL A 136 4.26 -0.60 -10.35
CA VAL A 136 3.85 0.77 -10.66
C VAL A 136 2.56 1.04 -9.90
N PRO A 137 2.61 1.81 -8.80
CA PRO A 137 1.43 2.09 -7.98
C PRO A 137 0.41 2.94 -8.74
N GLU A 138 -0.84 2.53 -8.68
CA GLU A 138 -2.00 3.31 -9.13
C GLU A 138 -2.71 3.96 -7.93
N SER A 139 -2.70 3.29 -6.78
CA SER A 139 -3.24 3.84 -5.54
C SER A 139 -2.48 3.34 -4.31
N VAL A 140 -2.47 4.17 -3.26
CA VAL A 140 -1.83 3.87 -1.98
C VAL A 140 -2.73 4.34 -0.85
N ASN A 141 -3.39 3.38 -0.18
CA ASN A 141 -4.50 3.67 0.73
C ASN A 141 -4.31 3.01 2.10
N TRP A 142 -4.84 3.67 3.12
CA TRP A 142 -5.05 3.07 4.43
C TRP A 142 -6.19 2.07 4.38
N LEU A 143 -5.98 0.87 4.90
CA LEU A 143 -7.03 -0.11 5.14
C LEU A 143 -7.10 -0.44 6.64
N PRO A 144 -8.31 -0.66 7.19
CA PRO A 144 -8.44 -1.29 8.49
C PRO A 144 -7.81 -2.68 8.42
N GLN A 145 -7.14 -3.10 9.49
CA GLN A 145 -6.76 -4.50 9.63
C GLN A 145 -8.05 -5.28 9.89
N VAL A 146 -8.50 -6.06 8.90
CA VAL A 146 -9.67 -6.93 9.06
C VAL A 146 -9.13 -8.32 9.39
N ASP A 147 -9.53 -8.84 10.55
CA ASP A 147 -9.16 -10.19 11.03
C ASP A 147 -9.75 -11.32 10.16
N ASP A 148 -10.64 -10.98 9.21
CA ASP A 148 -11.39 -11.92 8.39
C ASP A 148 -11.05 -11.76 6.89
N ILE A 149 -10.56 -12.84 6.27
CA ILE A 149 -9.98 -12.90 4.92
C ILE A 149 -11.10 -12.97 3.87
N ARG A 150 -11.95 -11.96 3.81
CA ARG A 150 -12.84 -11.71 2.65
C ARG A 150 -12.57 -10.30 2.17
N TYR A 151 -11.43 -10.16 1.52
CA TYR A 151 -11.04 -8.90 0.92
C TYR A 151 -11.89 -8.65 -0.33
N PRO A 152 -12.26 -7.39 -0.60
CA PRO A 152 -12.92 -7.05 -1.85
C PRO A 152 -12.07 -7.55 -3.03
N PRO A 153 -12.71 -8.01 -4.11
CA PRO A 153 -11.99 -8.44 -5.31
C PRO A 153 -11.08 -7.31 -5.78
N LEU A 154 -9.94 -7.68 -6.39
CA LEU A 154 -9.14 -6.73 -7.16
C LEU A 154 -10.09 -5.94 -8.09
N PRO A 155 -9.90 -4.62 -8.28
CA PRO A 155 -10.79 -3.81 -9.10
C PRO A 155 -11.12 -4.51 -10.42
N SER A 156 -12.41 -4.68 -10.68
CA SER A 156 -12.96 -5.73 -11.55
C SER A 156 -13.03 -5.36 -13.04
N ASP A 157 -12.44 -4.25 -13.47
CA ASP A 157 -12.34 -3.95 -14.90
C ASP A 157 -11.16 -4.72 -15.51
N ALA A 158 -11.39 -6.02 -15.69
CA ALA A 158 -10.46 -6.98 -16.29
C ALA A 158 -9.13 -7.05 -15.54
N ALA A 159 -9.07 -7.88 -14.48
CA ALA A 159 -7.79 -8.38 -13.97
C ALA A 159 -6.95 -8.81 -15.18
N ARG A 160 -5.93 -8.02 -15.56
CA ARG A 160 -5.13 -8.31 -16.74
C ARG A 160 -4.31 -9.53 -16.39
N MET A 161 -4.83 -10.69 -16.74
CA MET A 161 -4.03 -11.90 -16.79
C MET A 161 -2.94 -11.65 -17.85
N PRO A 162 -1.66 -11.95 -17.58
CA PRO A 162 -0.66 -11.97 -18.63
C PRO A 162 -1.20 -12.80 -19.79
N ALA A 163 -1.17 -12.24 -21.00
CA ALA A 163 -1.57 -12.97 -22.19
C ALA A 163 -0.62 -14.15 -22.34
N THR A 164 -1.08 -15.35 -21.99
CA THR A 164 -0.36 -16.59 -22.28
C THR A 164 -0.31 -16.74 -23.79
N PHE A 165 0.82 -16.35 -24.40
CA PHE A 165 1.08 -16.67 -25.80
C PHE A 165 1.32 -18.19 -25.87
N ALA A 166 0.27 -18.92 -26.25
CA ALA A 166 0.42 -20.23 -26.84
C ALA A 166 1.08 -20.03 -28.21
N SER A 167 2.25 -20.64 -28.41
CA SER A 167 2.86 -20.81 -29.72
C SER A 167 3.25 -22.27 -29.92
#